data_AF-A0A8H3I5R4-F1
#
_entry.id   AF-A0A8H3I5R4-F1
#
_cell.length_a   1.000
_cell.length_b   1.000
_cell.length_c   1.000
_cell.angle_alpha   90.00
_cell.angle_beta   90.00
_cell.angle_gamma   90.00
#
_symmetry.space_group_name_H-M   'P 1'
#
loop_
_entity.id
_entity.type
_entity.pdbx_description
1 polymer ?
#
loop_
_entity_poly.entity_id
_entity_poly.type
_entity_poly.pdbx_seq_one_letter_code
_entity_poly.pdbx_strand_id
1 'polypeptide(L)'
;MAERLQIIWTPWRNHSELLSVRQWFFPNSASSEPADPDLRRKACEQVGSASHPSFTAQRIDVFQVSAWKLRGNLPHAVESTWLLTEAVLIDEKPAEQMPIFAIKASHLTAISRFVTGLLDSQQESKYKVSMYTQAQKIGLPALFVDLRHEATHGDMPNLTNLRSAAERALGWLWEDYWKGLGGDVARVGSENQVTLDESRHVREEVGGGDEEQPGGWQRWQGRWTPKPIGTV
;
A
#
# COMPACT_ATOMS: atom_id res chain seq x y z
N MET A 1 23.07 -30.28 13.80
CA MET A 1 21.83 -29.64 13.29
C MET A 1 22.29 -28.52 12.38
N ALA A 2 22.01 -28.59 11.08
CA ALA A 2 22.41 -27.54 10.15
C ALA A 2 21.44 -26.37 10.27
N GLU A 3 21.93 -25.19 10.67
CA GLU A 3 21.17 -23.95 10.60
C GLU A 3 20.78 -23.71 9.14
N ARG A 4 19.48 -23.69 8.86
CA ARG A 4 18.99 -23.28 7.55
C ARG A 4 19.28 -21.80 7.40
N LEU A 5 20.21 -21.46 6.50
CA LEU A 5 20.43 -20.08 6.08
C LEU A 5 19.12 -19.53 5.48
N GLN A 6 18.51 -18.56 6.16
CA GLN A 6 17.36 -17.83 5.65
C GLN A 6 17.86 -16.73 4.70
N ILE A 7 17.82 -17.00 3.40
CA ILE A 7 18.11 -15.98 2.39
C ILE A 7 16.82 -15.18 2.13
N ILE A 8 16.82 -13.90 2.51
CA ILE A 8 15.71 -12.98 2.27
C ILE A 8 16.06 -12.10 1.07
N TRP A 9 15.25 -12.18 0.01
CA TRP A 9 15.37 -11.28 -1.13
C TRP A 9 14.71 -9.94 -0.84
N THR A 10 15.47 -8.86 -1.03
CA THR A 10 14.99 -7.49 -0.83
C THR A 10 15.21 -6.65 -2.10
N PRO A 11 14.34 -5.66 -2.38
CA PRO A 11 14.47 -4.86 -3.60
C PRO A 11 15.49 -3.73 -3.48
N TRP A 12 15.87 -3.35 -2.26
CA TRP A 12 16.97 -2.42 -1.97
C TRP A 12 18.32 -3.14 -1.96
N ARG A 13 19.40 -2.41 -2.26
CA ARG A 13 20.76 -2.95 -2.32
C ARG A 13 21.35 -3.22 -0.95
N ASN A 14 21.04 -2.36 0.02
CA ASN A 14 21.54 -2.46 1.38
C ASN A 14 20.54 -1.83 2.35
N HIS A 15 20.66 -2.18 3.63
CA HIS A 15 19.74 -1.72 4.66
C HIS A 15 19.77 -0.18 4.83
N SER A 16 20.91 0.46 4.58
CA SER A 16 21.01 1.92 4.59
C SER A 16 20.10 2.60 3.56
N GLU A 17 19.88 2.00 2.38
CA GLU A 17 18.97 2.54 1.36
C GLU A 17 17.53 2.60 1.89
N LEU A 18 17.09 1.55 2.60
CA LEU A 18 15.79 1.50 3.26
C LEU A 18 15.68 2.54 4.38
N LEU A 19 16.74 2.72 5.18
CA LEU A 19 16.76 3.72 6.25
C LEU A 19 16.75 5.16 5.72
N SER A 20 17.38 5.43 4.58
CA SER A 20 17.30 6.73 3.91
C SER A 20 15.86 7.04 3.46
N VAL A 21 15.18 6.06 2.85
CA VAL A 21 13.76 6.18 2.47
C VAL A 21 12.87 6.38 3.71
N ARG A 22 13.16 5.69 4.82
CA ARG A 22 12.46 5.90 6.10
C ARG A 22 12.58 7.35 6.57
N GLN A 23 13.80 7.90 6.58
CA GLN A 23 14.04 9.28 7.02
C GLN A 23 13.29 10.29 6.16
N TRP A 24 13.15 10.00 4.87
CA TRP A 24 12.35 10.83 3.96
C TRP A 24 10.86 10.77 4.28
N PHE A 25 10.28 9.58 4.47
CA PHE A 25 8.85 9.45 4.81
C PHE A 25 8.53 10.05 6.20
N PHE A 26 9.48 10.00 7.13
CA PHE A 26 9.30 10.35 8.55
C PHE A 26 10.47 11.18 9.11
N PRO A 27 10.65 12.43 8.66
CA PRO A 27 11.81 13.26 9.03
C PRO A 27 11.90 13.59 10.52
N ASN A 28 10.75 13.74 11.21
CA ASN A 28 10.69 14.10 12.63
C ASN A 28 10.75 12.91 13.61
N SER A 29 10.88 11.68 13.13
CA SER A 29 10.90 10.51 13.99
C SER A 29 12.17 10.35 14.84
N ALA A 30 13.23 11.13 14.54
CA ALA A 30 14.49 11.14 15.28
C ALA A 30 14.57 12.26 16.34
N SER A 31 13.68 13.26 16.28
CA SER A 31 13.57 14.32 17.27
C SER A 31 12.56 13.93 18.35
N SER A 32 12.88 14.13 19.62
CA SER A 32 11.99 13.89 20.77
C SER A 32 10.81 14.88 20.87
N GLU A 33 10.49 15.60 19.79
CA GLU A 33 9.37 16.52 19.69
C GLU A 33 8.15 15.80 19.12
N PRO A 34 6.91 16.20 19.49
CA PRO A 34 5.70 15.60 18.95
C PRO A 34 5.73 15.67 17.42
N ALA A 35 5.45 14.53 16.77
CA ALA A 35 5.44 14.39 15.33
C ALA A 35 4.48 15.42 14.70
N ASP A 36 5.01 16.56 14.28
CA ASP A 36 4.29 17.50 13.44
C ASP A 36 3.93 16.76 12.12
N PRO A 37 2.64 16.52 11.83
CA PRO A 37 2.22 15.79 10.62
C PRO A 37 2.63 16.51 9.33
N ASP A 38 3.04 17.78 9.41
CA ASP A 38 3.13 18.72 8.29
C ASP A 38 4.54 19.01 7.77
N LEU A 39 5.57 18.19 8.07
CA LEU A 39 6.90 18.40 7.46
C LEU A 39 7.02 17.90 6.02
N ARG A 40 6.14 17.02 5.54
CA ARG A 40 6.06 16.69 4.09
C ARG A 40 5.58 17.90 3.30
N ARG A 41 4.58 18.58 3.85
CA ARG A 41 4.04 19.86 3.40
C ARG A 41 5.07 20.99 3.47
N LYS A 42 5.78 21.14 4.60
CA LYS A 42 6.85 22.16 4.76
C LYS A 42 8.09 21.87 3.89
N ALA A 43 8.42 20.61 3.63
CA ALA A 43 9.50 20.25 2.69
C ALA A 43 9.15 20.64 1.25
N CYS A 44 7.88 20.49 0.81
CA CYS A 44 7.40 21.06 -0.44
C CYS A 44 7.48 22.60 -0.47
N GLU A 45 7.09 23.25 0.64
CA GLU A 45 6.99 24.71 0.72
C GLU A 45 8.37 25.40 0.74
N GLN A 46 9.37 24.82 1.41
CA GLN A 46 10.75 25.33 1.43
C GLN A 46 11.45 25.27 0.06
N VAL A 47 10.96 24.43 -0.87
CA VAL A 47 11.48 24.34 -2.25
C VAL A 47 11.06 25.54 -3.10
N GLY A 48 9.96 26.23 -2.75
CA GLY A 48 9.46 27.39 -3.49
C GLY A 48 10.21 28.70 -3.25
N SER A 49 11.01 28.80 -2.18
CA SER A 49 11.59 30.07 -1.74
C SER A 49 13.13 30.16 -1.82
N ALA A 50 13.84 29.08 -2.15
CA ALA A 50 15.29 29.10 -2.25
C ALA A 50 15.76 28.94 -3.69
N SER A 51 16.57 29.89 -4.16
CA SER A 51 17.38 29.85 -5.38
C SER A 51 18.48 28.77 -5.34
N HIS A 52 18.17 27.58 -4.82
CA HIS A 52 19.06 26.43 -4.67
C HIS A 52 18.37 25.15 -5.17
N PRO A 53 19.11 24.15 -5.68
CA PRO A 53 18.57 23.01 -6.45
C PRO A 53 17.91 21.94 -5.55
N SER A 54 16.83 22.31 -4.85
CA SER A 54 16.08 21.44 -3.94
C SER A 54 14.88 20.74 -4.60
N PHE A 55 14.47 21.18 -5.80
CA PHE A 55 13.40 20.54 -6.58
C PHE A 55 13.67 19.06 -6.90
N THR A 56 14.93 18.62 -6.84
CA THR A 56 15.34 17.24 -7.10
C THR A 56 15.27 16.33 -5.88
N ALA A 57 15.34 16.84 -4.65
CA ALA A 57 15.41 15.99 -3.45
C ALA A 57 14.07 15.33 -3.09
N GLN A 58 12.95 15.92 -3.50
CA GLN A 58 11.60 15.45 -3.15
C GLN A 58 11.02 14.40 -4.11
N ARG A 59 11.68 14.12 -5.24
CA ARG A 59 11.21 13.13 -6.23
C ARG A 59 12.06 11.87 -6.29
N ILE A 60 13.31 11.92 -5.83
CA ILE A 60 14.27 10.81 -5.98
C ILE A 60 13.77 9.54 -5.26
N ASP A 61 13.04 9.70 -4.16
CA ASP A 61 12.52 8.66 -3.29
C ASP A 61 11.22 8.01 -3.83
N VAL A 62 10.27 8.77 -4.38
CA VAL A 62 9.10 8.25 -5.12
C VAL A 62 9.57 7.41 -6.30
N PHE A 63 10.59 7.89 -7.02
CA PHE A 63 11.22 7.12 -8.09
C PHE A 63 11.95 5.88 -7.56
N GLN A 64 12.57 5.96 -6.39
CA GLN A 64 13.28 4.83 -5.78
C GLN A 64 12.33 3.71 -5.37
N VAL A 65 11.24 4.02 -4.66
CA VAL A 65 10.23 3.01 -4.29
C VAL A 65 9.51 2.46 -5.52
N SER A 66 9.25 3.31 -6.52
CA SER A 66 8.72 2.86 -7.82
C SER A 66 9.67 1.87 -8.50
N ALA A 67 10.98 2.13 -8.48
CA ALA A 67 11.98 1.22 -9.02
C ALA A 67 12.06 -0.09 -8.22
N TRP A 68 11.93 -0.05 -6.89
CA TRP A 68 11.84 -1.25 -6.05
C TRP A 68 10.60 -2.07 -6.35
N LYS A 69 9.45 -1.43 -6.60
CA LYS A 69 8.22 -2.10 -7.00
C LYS A 69 8.38 -2.88 -8.30
N LEU A 70 9.09 -2.32 -9.29
CA LEU A 70 9.41 -3.00 -10.55
C LEU A 70 10.34 -4.21 -10.37
N ARG A 71 11.20 -4.21 -9.34
CA ARG A 71 12.09 -5.35 -9.02
C ARG A 71 11.34 -6.51 -8.36
N GLY A 72 10.14 -6.27 -7.82
CA GLY A 72 9.36 -7.26 -7.08
C GLY A 72 9.76 -7.38 -5.60
N ASN A 73 9.00 -8.17 -4.83
CA ASN A 73 9.20 -8.41 -3.40
C ASN A 73 9.26 -7.14 -2.53
N LEU A 74 8.58 -6.06 -2.95
CA LEU A 74 8.43 -4.86 -2.14
C LEU A 74 7.47 -5.15 -0.97
N PRO A 75 7.89 -4.96 0.30
CA PRO A 75 6.99 -5.14 1.43
C PRO A 75 5.78 -4.24 1.33
N HIS A 76 4.62 -4.77 1.70
CA HIS A 76 3.36 -4.05 1.54
C HIS A 76 3.31 -2.77 2.36
N ALA A 77 3.96 -2.77 3.53
CA ALA A 77 4.13 -1.55 4.34
C ALA A 77 4.86 -0.43 3.58
N VAL A 78 5.91 -0.76 2.83
CA VAL A 78 6.67 0.23 2.03
C VAL A 78 5.84 0.74 0.86
N GLU A 79 5.17 -0.16 0.13
CA GLU A 79 4.27 0.24 -0.96
C GLU A 79 3.14 1.15 -0.46
N SER A 80 2.51 0.79 0.65
CA SER A 80 1.42 1.56 1.24
C SER A 80 1.86 2.94 1.67
N THR A 81 3.03 3.04 2.30
CA THR A 81 3.62 4.32 2.72
C THR A 81 3.86 5.23 1.52
N TRP A 82 4.40 4.66 0.44
CA TRP A 82 4.60 5.39 -0.82
C TRP A 82 3.29 5.89 -1.43
N LEU A 83 2.29 5.02 -1.60
CA LEU A 83 1.00 5.39 -2.19
C LEU A 83 0.26 6.45 -1.36
N LEU A 84 0.28 6.33 -0.03
CA LEU A 84 -0.34 7.31 0.86
C LEU A 84 0.36 8.67 0.78
N THR A 85 1.70 8.67 0.69
CA THR A 85 2.47 9.90 0.56
C THR A 85 2.24 10.56 -0.80
N GLU A 86 2.20 9.77 -1.87
CA GLU A 86 1.89 10.28 -3.22
C GLU A 86 0.50 10.91 -3.27
N ALA A 87 -0.50 10.32 -2.60
CA ALA A 87 -1.84 10.91 -2.51
C ALA A 87 -1.84 12.27 -1.80
N VAL A 88 -1.08 12.41 -0.71
CA VAL A 88 -0.90 13.70 -0.01
C VAL A 88 -0.22 14.72 -0.92
N LEU A 89 0.85 14.35 -1.62
CA LEU A 89 1.55 15.25 -2.56
C LEU A 89 0.68 15.67 -3.75
N ILE A 90 -0.25 14.82 -4.20
CA ILE A 90 -1.23 15.16 -5.23
C ILE A 90 -2.22 16.22 -4.72
N ASP A 91 -2.67 16.09 -3.48
CA ASP A 91 -3.63 16.98 -2.82
C ASP A 91 -3.05 18.39 -2.58
N GLU A 92 -1.73 18.49 -2.39
CA GLU A 92 -1.03 19.76 -2.22
C GLU A 92 -0.86 20.56 -3.52
N LYS A 93 -1.10 19.95 -4.69
CA LYS A 93 -1.04 20.67 -5.96
C LYS A 93 -2.15 21.74 -6.02
N PRO A 94 -1.90 22.87 -6.70
CA PRO A 94 -2.93 23.90 -6.89
C PRO A 94 -4.22 23.28 -7.43
N ALA A 95 -5.38 23.72 -6.93
CA ALA A 95 -6.68 23.18 -7.32
C ALA A 95 -6.97 23.30 -8.83
N GLU A 96 -6.28 24.21 -9.51
CA GLU A 96 -6.32 24.38 -10.97
C GLU A 96 -5.68 23.21 -11.73
N GLN A 97 -4.76 22.48 -11.11
CA GLN A 97 -4.02 21.38 -11.73
C GLN A 97 -4.71 20.02 -11.52
N MET A 98 -5.47 19.85 -10.44
CA MET A 98 -6.06 18.57 -10.06
C MET A 98 -7.53 18.73 -9.65
N PRO A 99 -8.48 18.06 -10.33
CA PRO A 99 -9.88 18.09 -9.93
C PRO A 99 -10.07 17.38 -8.58
N ILE A 100 -10.99 17.87 -7.74
CA ILE A 100 -11.30 17.32 -6.40
C ILE A 100 -11.55 15.81 -6.46
N PHE A 101 -12.26 15.34 -7.49
CA PHE A 101 -12.51 13.92 -7.68
C PHE A 101 -11.21 13.10 -7.80
N ALA A 102 -10.22 13.58 -8.54
CA ALA A 102 -8.95 12.88 -8.70
C ALA A 102 -8.18 12.80 -7.38
N ILE A 103 -8.19 13.89 -6.60
CA ILE A 103 -7.59 13.91 -5.26
C ILE A 103 -8.26 12.86 -4.36
N LYS A 104 -9.60 12.87 -4.29
CA LYS A 104 -10.37 11.87 -3.51
C LYS A 104 -10.06 10.45 -3.98
N ALA A 105 -10.03 10.22 -5.29
CA ALA A 105 -9.73 8.90 -5.87
C ALA A 105 -8.31 8.43 -5.53
N SER A 106 -7.32 9.32 -5.55
CA SER A 106 -5.94 9.01 -5.16
C SER A 106 -5.85 8.57 -3.69
N HIS A 107 -6.45 9.34 -2.76
CA HIS A 107 -6.51 8.95 -1.35
C HIS A 107 -7.23 7.63 -1.14
N LEU A 108 -8.40 7.46 -1.75
CA LEU A 108 -9.21 6.25 -1.59
C LEU A 108 -8.49 5.01 -2.11
N THR A 109 -7.79 5.14 -3.24
CA THR A 109 -6.98 4.08 -3.81
C THR A 109 -5.82 3.71 -2.88
N ALA A 110 -5.10 4.70 -2.37
CA ALA A 110 -4.00 4.47 -1.44
C ALA A 110 -4.46 3.80 -0.14
N ILE A 111 -5.56 4.27 0.47
CA ILE A 111 -6.15 3.69 1.68
C ILE A 111 -6.65 2.26 1.42
N SER A 112 -7.33 2.04 0.29
CA SER A 112 -7.82 0.70 -0.07
C SER A 112 -6.68 -0.29 -0.26
N ARG A 113 -5.57 0.13 -0.90
CA ARG A 113 -4.36 -0.69 -1.03
C ARG A 113 -3.71 -0.97 0.31
N PHE A 114 -3.56 0.04 1.16
CA PHE A 114 -3.06 -0.10 2.53
C PHE A 114 -3.83 -1.18 3.29
N VAL A 115 -5.15 -1.07 3.35
CA VAL A 115 -6.00 -2.02 4.07
C VAL A 115 -5.94 -3.41 3.45
N THR A 116 -6.15 -3.53 2.14
CA THR A 116 -6.21 -4.85 1.51
C THR A 116 -4.90 -5.61 1.63
N GLY A 117 -3.75 -5.02 1.31
CA GLY A 117 -2.51 -5.80 1.41
C GLY A 117 -2.05 -6.08 2.84
N LEU A 118 -2.42 -5.26 3.84
CA LEU A 118 -2.15 -5.58 5.26
C LEU A 118 -3.02 -6.73 5.76
N LEU A 119 -4.28 -6.78 5.33
CA LEU A 119 -5.19 -7.85 5.77
C LEU A 119 -4.96 -9.14 4.99
N ASP A 120 -4.64 -9.06 3.70
CA ASP A 120 -4.40 -10.22 2.84
C ASP A 120 -3.06 -10.90 3.15
N SER A 121 -2.00 -10.15 3.48
CA SER A 121 -0.71 -10.71 3.91
C SER A 121 -0.81 -11.55 5.18
N GLN A 122 -1.86 -11.35 5.96
CA GLN A 122 -2.10 -12.01 7.24
C GLN A 122 -3.16 -13.13 7.13
N GLN A 123 -3.65 -13.42 5.93
CA GLN A 123 -4.63 -14.48 5.69
C GLN A 123 -3.94 -15.83 5.43
N GLU A 124 -3.51 -16.49 6.51
CA GLU A 124 -2.86 -17.82 6.44
C GLU A 124 -3.86 -18.98 6.28
N SER A 125 -5.16 -18.70 6.46
CA SER A 125 -6.19 -19.74 6.59
C SER A 125 -6.82 -20.11 5.24
N LYS A 126 -7.07 -21.41 5.04
CA LYS A 126 -7.86 -21.94 3.89
C LYS A 126 -9.28 -21.34 3.81
N TYR A 127 -9.77 -20.76 4.91
CA TYR A 127 -11.08 -20.12 5.00
C TYR A 127 -10.97 -18.59 4.94
N LYS A 128 -11.94 -17.97 4.27
CA LYS A 128 -12.04 -16.50 4.21
C LYS A 128 -12.50 -15.97 5.56
N VAL A 129 -11.66 -15.17 6.20
CA VAL A 129 -11.96 -14.45 7.44
C VAL A 129 -12.44 -13.04 7.08
N SER A 130 -13.32 -12.45 7.89
CA SER A 130 -13.79 -11.08 7.66
C SER A 130 -12.64 -10.07 7.82
N MET A 131 -12.69 -8.98 7.06
CA MET A 131 -11.68 -7.91 7.16
C MET A 131 -11.63 -7.28 8.55
N TYR A 132 -12.78 -7.16 9.24
CA TYR A 132 -12.85 -6.65 10.61
C TYR A 132 -12.12 -7.58 11.60
N THR A 133 -12.35 -8.89 11.49
CA THR A 133 -11.66 -9.88 12.33
C THR A 133 -10.16 -9.84 12.08
N GLN A 134 -9.75 -9.69 10.82
CA GLN A 134 -8.33 -9.60 10.48
C GLN A 134 -7.70 -8.30 11.01
N ALA A 135 -8.39 -7.17 10.89
CA ALA A 135 -7.94 -5.88 11.41
C ALA A 135 -7.78 -5.92 12.93
N GLN A 136 -8.71 -6.56 13.66
CA GLN A 136 -8.63 -6.71 15.10
C GLN A 136 -7.37 -7.49 15.54
N LYS A 137 -6.98 -8.53 14.80
CA LYS A 137 -5.79 -9.34 15.12
C LYS A 137 -4.49 -8.54 15.07
N ILE A 138 -4.37 -7.64 14.08
CA ILE A 138 -3.18 -6.79 13.90
C ILE A 138 -3.30 -5.44 14.61
N GLY A 139 -4.36 -5.21 15.37
CA GLY A 139 -4.60 -3.92 16.02
C GLY A 139 -4.84 -2.76 15.05
N LEU A 140 -5.28 -3.03 13.82
CA LEU A 140 -5.65 -2.01 12.85
C LEU A 140 -7.02 -1.42 13.23
N PRO A 141 -7.16 -0.09 13.37
CA PRO A 141 -8.44 0.54 13.66
C PRO A 141 -9.53 0.20 12.63
N ALA A 142 -10.73 -0.15 13.12
CA ALA A 142 -11.88 -0.51 12.28
C ALA A 142 -12.26 0.57 11.26
N LEU A 143 -11.99 1.85 11.57
CA LEU A 143 -12.18 2.99 10.66
C LEU A 143 -11.58 2.75 9.27
N PHE A 144 -10.42 2.09 9.17
CA PHE A 144 -9.80 1.84 7.87
C PHE A 144 -10.56 0.78 7.07
N VAL A 145 -11.09 -0.23 7.75
CA VAL A 145 -11.95 -1.24 7.14
C VAL A 145 -13.25 -0.60 6.65
N ASP A 146 -13.84 0.30 7.45
CA ASP A 146 -15.03 1.07 7.08
C ASP A 146 -14.79 1.92 5.83
N LEU A 147 -13.70 2.70 5.79
CA LEU A 147 -13.34 3.53 4.63
C LEU A 147 -13.13 2.69 3.36
N ARG A 148 -12.57 1.49 3.48
CA ARG A 148 -12.43 0.55 2.36
C ARG A 148 -13.79 0.00 1.91
N HIS A 149 -14.71 -0.28 2.83
CA HIS A 149 -16.08 -0.69 2.47
C HIS A 149 -16.87 0.43 1.78
N GLU A 150 -16.77 1.66 2.29
CA GLU A 150 -17.35 2.85 1.66
C GLU A 150 -16.78 3.06 0.26
N ALA A 151 -15.48 2.85 0.07
CA ALA A 151 -14.81 2.96 -1.22
C ALA A 151 -15.41 2.08 -2.33
N THR A 152 -15.83 0.86 -1.97
CA THR A 152 -16.23 -0.17 -2.92
C THR A 152 -17.75 -0.33 -3.06
N HIS A 153 -18.49 -0.03 -1.99
CA HIS A 153 -19.93 -0.32 -1.91
C HIS A 153 -20.78 0.87 -1.45
N GLY A 154 -20.18 1.88 -0.83
CA GLY A 154 -20.88 3.05 -0.33
C GLY A 154 -20.66 4.28 -1.19
N ASP A 155 -20.94 5.44 -0.59
CA ASP A 155 -20.63 6.72 -1.18
C ASP A 155 -19.17 7.10 -0.93
N MET A 156 -18.58 7.81 -1.89
CA MET A 156 -17.19 8.24 -1.79
C MET A 156 -17.00 9.17 -0.57
N PRO A 157 -16.13 8.80 0.39
CA PRO A 157 -15.96 9.54 1.64
C PRO A 157 -15.58 11.01 1.39
N ASN A 158 -15.90 11.90 2.32
CA ASN A 158 -15.52 13.31 2.18
C ASN A 158 -13.98 13.48 2.23
N LEU A 159 -13.47 14.53 1.58
CA LEU A 159 -12.01 14.73 1.44
C LEU A 159 -11.31 14.94 2.79
N THR A 160 -11.95 15.64 3.74
CA THR A 160 -11.39 15.87 5.09
C THR A 160 -11.16 14.55 5.84
N ASN A 161 -12.11 13.62 5.73
CA ASN A 161 -11.99 12.28 6.29
C ASN A 161 -10.85 11.50 5.63
N LEU A 162 -10.72 11.60 4.30
CA LEU A 162 -9.65 10.93 3.54
C LEU A 162 -8.26 11.46 3.91
N ARG A 163 -8.10 12.77 4.09
CA ARG A 163 -6.86 13.41 4.57
C ARG A 163 -6.49 12.91 5.96
N SER A 164 -7.45 13.00 6.90
CA SER A 164 -7.27 12.54 8.28
C SER A 164 -6.96 11.04 8.34
N ALA A 165 -7.57 10.23 7.48
CA ALA A 165 -7.30 8.81 7.39
C ALA A 165 -5.90 8.53 6.84
N ALA A 166 -5.45 9.25 5.82
CA ALA A 166 -4.10 9.09 5.28
C ALA A 166 -3.03 9.37 6.35
N GLU A 167 -3.16 10.47 7.09
CA GLU A 167 -2.26 10.82 8.20
C GLU A 167 -2.23 9.73 9.28
N ARG A 168 -3.40 9.26 9.71
CA ARG A 168 -3.51 8.17 10.70
C ARG A 168 -2.91 6.86 10.19
N ALA A 169 -3.09 6.53 8.91
CA ALA A 169 -2.53 5.32 8.31
C ALA A 169 -1.00 5.38 8.28
N LEU A 170 -0.44 6.54 7.94
CA LEU A 170 1.01 6.76 7.98
C LEU A 170 1.58 6.68 9.40
N GLY A 171 0.88 7.23 10.39
CA GLY A 171 1.25 7.08 11.80
C GLY A 171 1.19 5.63 12.29
N TRP A 172 0.19 4.86 11.84
CA TRP A 172 0.09 3.44 12.14
C TRP A 172 1.24 2.64 11.51
N LEU A 173 1.54 2.88 10.22
CA LEU A 173 2.66 2.24 9.51
C LEU A 173 4.01 2.54 10.17
N TRP A 174 4.16 3.75 10.73
CA TRP A 174 5.35 4.11 11.49
C TRP A 174 5.55 3.19 12.70
N GLU A 175 4.52 3.06 13.55
CA GLU A 175 4.59 2.26 14.77
C GLU A 175 4.71 0.76 14.50
N ASP A 176 4.02 0.24 13.48
CA ASP A 176 3.99 -1.18 13.15
C ASP A 176 5.25 -1.66 12.40
N TYR A 177 5.73 -0.88 11.42
CA TYR A 177 6.79 -1.30 10.51
C TYR A 177 8.08 -0.46 10.66
N TRP A 178 8.01 0.85 10.43
CA TRP A 178 9.22 1.67 10.21
C TRP A 178 10.07 1.92 11.45
N LYS A 179 9.44 2.04 12.62
CA LYS A 179 10.11 2.26 13.91
C LYS A 179 11.04 1.10 14.28
N GLY A 180 10.65 -0.13 13.94
CA GLY A 180 11.41 -1.34 14.23
C GLY A 180 12.69 -1.53 13.41
N LEU A 181 12.82 -0.86 12.26
CA LEU A 181 13.94 -1.05 11.34
C LEU A 181 15.29 -0.54 11.85
N GLY A 182 15.34 0.24 12.93
CA GLY A 182 16.58 0.78 13.49
C GLY A 182 17.18 -0.01 14.66
N GLY A 183 16.42 -0.96 15.22
CA GLY A 183 16.84 -1.82 16.32
C GLY A 183 17.23 -3.22 15.85
N ASP A 184 17.88 -3.99 16.73
CA ASP A 184 18.42 -5.32 16.45
C ASP A 184 17.44 -6.19 15.65
N VAL A 185 17.92 -6.75 14.54
CA VAL A 185 17.15 -7.27 13.40
C VAL A 185 16.45 -8.57 13.78
N ALA A 186 15.34 -8.48 14.49
CA ALA A 186 14.57 -9.66 14.94
C ALA A 186 13.10 -9.67 14.47
N ARG A 187 12.62 -8.63 13.80
CA ARG A 187 11.22 -8.55 13.30
C ARG A 187 11.07 -8.54 11.77
N VAL A 188 12.14 -8.73 11.02
CA VAL A 188 12.03 -8.97 9.57
C VAL A 188 11.65 -10.43 9.34
N GLY A 189 10.43 -10.79 9.72
CA GLY A 189 9.97 -12.17 9.74
C GLY A 189 8.46 -12.27 9.69
N SER A 190 7.85 -11.86 8.57
CA SER A 190 6.62 -12.50 8.08
C SER A 190 6.20 -12.11 6.66
N GLU A 191 6.90 -11.21 5.96
CA GLU A 191 6.37 -10.69 4.68
C GLU A 191 6.98 -11.31 3.40
N ASN A 192 7.96 -12.22 3.47
CA ASN A 192 8.54 -12.83 2.25
C ASN A 192 9.05 -14.27 2.46
N GLN A 193 8.22 -15.17 3.00
CA GLN A 193 8.45 -16.60 2.79
C GLN A 193 7.82 -17.03 1.47
N VAL A 194 8.55 -16.81 0.36
CA VAL A 194 8.31 -17.61 -0.84
C VAL A 194 9.05 -18.91 -0.64
N THR A 195 8.37 -19.93 -0.09
CA THR A 195 8.83 -21.30 -0.23
C THR A 195 8.75 -21.65 -1.71
N LEU A 196 9.91 -21.80 -2.37
CA LEU A 196 9.98 -22.47 -3.66
C LEU A 196 9.64 -23.94 -3.41
N ASP A 197 8.34 -24.26 -3.39
CA ASP A 197 7.89 -25.62 -3.63
C ASP A 197 7.99 -25.84 -5.14
N GLU A 198 9.05 -26.52 -5.53
CA GLU A 198 9.33 -26.97 -6.90
C GLU A 198 8.40 -28.14 -7.30
N SER A 199 7.15 -28.10 -6.85
CA SER A 199 6.08 -28.95 -7.35
C SER A 199 5.51 -28.31 -8.61
N ARG A 200 6.26 -28.45 -9.71
CA ARG A 200 5.66 -28.45 -11.04
C ARG A 200 4.55 -29.51 -11.00
N HIS A 201 3.30 -29.07 -10.86
CA HIS A 201 2.14 -29.88 -11.18
C HIS A 201 2.20 -30.15 -12.69
N VAL A 202 2.89 -31.22 -13.05
CA VAL A 202 2.66 -31.90 -14.33
C VAL A 202 1.24 -32.43 -14.21
N ARG A 203 0.31 -31.69 -14.81
CA ARG A 203 -1.06 -32.16 -15.02
C ARG A 203 -0.94 -33.37 -15.95
N GLU A 204 -1.03 -34.57 -15.39
CA GLU A 204 -1.21 -35.79 -16.17
C GLU A 204 -2.46 -35.61 -17.04
N GLU A 205 -2.26 -35.61 -18.35
CA GLU A 205 -3.34 -35.78 -19.31
C GLU A 205 -3.85 -37.22 -19.19
N VAL A 206 -4.87 -37.40 -18.37
CA VAL A 206 -5.74 -38.57 -18.48
C VAL A 206 -6.68 -38.30 -19.65
N GLY A 207 -6.39 -38.96 -20.77
CA GLY A 207 -7.27 -39.00 -21.93
C GLY A 207 -8.65 -39.54 -21.55
N GLY A 208 -9.66 -38.74 -21.85
CA GLY A 208 -11.08 -39.08 -21.76
C GLY A 208 -11.84 -37.91 -22.36
N GLY A 209 -12.33 -38.09 -23.59
CA GLY A 209 -12.86 -37.02 -24.42
C GLY A 209 -14.07 -36.30 -23.80
N ASP A 210 -14.05 -34.99 -23.91
CA ASP A 210 -15.13 -34.16 -24.45
C ASP A 210 -14.53 -32.76 -24.72
N GLU A 211 -14.68 -32.28 -25.96
CA GLU A 211 -14.17 -30.98 -26.42
C GLU A 211 -14.91 -29.82 -25.70
N GLU A 212 -14.38 -29.31 -24.59
CA GLU A 212 -14.76 -28.00 -24.05
C GLU A 212 -13.75 -26.93 -24.47
N GLN A 213 -14.19 -26.00 -25.30
CA GLN A 213 -13.45 -24.82 -25.74
C GLN A 213 -13.08 -23.92 -24.53
N PRO A 214 -11.89 -23.28 -24.51
CA PRO A 214 -11.52 -22.38 -23.42
C PRO A 214 -12.36 -21.09 -23.49
N GLY A 215 -13.24 -20.91 -22.51
CA GLY A 215 -14.13 -19.75 -22.40
C GLY A 215 -13.36 -18.45 -22.14
N GLY A 216 -12.99 -17.75 -23.20
CA GLY A 216 -12.58 -16.35 -23.14
C GLY A 216 -13.78 -15.41 -22.88
N TRP A 217 -13.50 -14.16 -22.50
CA TRP A 217 -14.49 -13.09 -22.33
C TRP A 217 -15.46 -13.05 -23.52
N GLN A 218 -16.73 -13.38 -23.30
CA GLN A 218 -17.74 -13.30 -24.35
C GLN A 218 -18.45 -11.95 -24.33
N ARG A 219 -18.68 -11.39 -25.52
CA ARG A 219 -19.44 -10.16 -25.69
C ARG A 219 -20.92 -10.46 -25.43
N TRP A 220 -21.52 -9.76 -24.46
CA TRP A 220 -22.95 -9.86 -24.16
C TRP A 220 -23.80 -9.57 -25.41
N GLN A 221 -24.68 -10.50 -25.79
CA GLN A 221 -25.51 -10.39 -27.01
C GLN A 221 -26.99 -10.05 -26.74
N GLY A 222 -27.35 -9.69 -25.51
CA GLY A 222 -28.71 -9.30 -25.14
C GLY A 222 -28.93 -7.78 -25.11
N ARG A 223 -30.18 -7.33 -25.21
CA ARG A 223 -30.56 -5.94 -24.88
C ARG A 223 -30.24 -5.69 -23.40
N TRP A 224 -29.23 -4.87 -23.12
CA TRP A 224 -28.88 -4.49 -21.75
C TRP A 224 -29.99 -3.64 -21.14
N THR A 225 -30.57 -4.12 -20.04
CA THR A 225 -31.55 -3.37 -19.23
C THR A 225 -30.94 -3.09 -17.87
N PRO A 226 -30.56 -1.83 -17.56
CA PRO A 226 -30.06 -1.49 -16.25
C PRO A 226 -31.17 -1.73 -15.22
N LYS A 227 -30.87 -2.51 -14.18
CA LYS A 227 -31.68 -2.48 -12.96
C LYS A 227 -31.29 -1.20 -12.21
N PRO A 228 -32.26 -0.42 -11.70
CA PRO A 228 -31.94 0.71 -10.85
C PRO A 228 -31.14 0.21 -9.64
N ILE A 229 -29.95 0.79 -9.42
CA ILE A 229 -29.18 0.60 -8.20
C ILE A 229 -29.89 1.41 -7.12
N GLY A 230 -30.43 0.73 -6.11
CA GLY A 230 -30.91 1.30 -4.85
C GLY A 230 -31.94 2.43 -4.96
N THR A 231 -33.21 2.13 -4.72
CA THR A 231 -34.18 3.17 -4.36
C THR A 231 -33.78 3.72 -2.98
N VAL A 232 -33.43 5.00 -2.90
CA VAL A 232 -33.37 5.75 -1.63
C VAL A 232 -34.79 6.03 -1.15
#